data_AF-A0A4Q8L9S7-F1
#
_entry.id   AF-A0A4Q8L9S7-F1
#
_cell.length_a   1.000
_cell.length_b   1.000
_cell.length_c   1.000
_cell.angle_alpha   90.00
_cell.angle_beta   90.00
_cell.angle_gamma   90.00
#
_symmetry.space_group_name_H-M   'P 1'
#
loop_
_entity.id
_entity.type
_entity.pdbx_description
1 polymer ?
#
loop_
_entity_poly.entity_id
_entity_poly.type
_entity_poly.pdbx_seq_one_letter_code
_entity_poly.pdbx_strand_id
1 'polypeptide(L)'
;MGLMETPAVGGQLVLTPHPVTLEGQRHIPMDLQPGERLCSFLHRHVIDIDQGDWVVSIGGQVVPRAMWAHVMPKDGQVIEIRGGVGKTALYIVAMVALTYFTMGAGAAWIGTTFGVTAGTAAVIGAGLFIAGSVLINKVLGPKSPSSSKSDSDSVYSIGAGRNQLRPYEPLPLPFGPVKAAPDLASKPYTWYEGNDQYVGMVLTPGINVQSVDELYNGDALLSSYEGVTVWYSGMPGMPEQTIPLYSNVDTTDGGELPDTTAWVQRTTGADTVRIQINLEYILGGQGTSGKNYQVSETVQVQYSPAGLNQWATLTSRTFSSSKIDTQQRATLAADVPRGQYDVRVRILGQGNYSGKNTQRNDFQWSTLS
;
A
#
# COMPACT_ATOMS: atom_id res chain seq x y z
N MET A 1 -28.02 5.58 52.10
CA MET A 1 -26.56 5.38 52.16
C MET A 1 -26.33 3.89 51.95
N GLY A 2 -26.15 3.46 50.70
CA GLY A 2 -25.92 2.07 50.35
C GLY A 2 -24.62 2.01 49.56
N LEU A 3 -23.54 1.62 50.23
CA LEU A 3 -22.25 1.36 49.61
C LEU A 3 -22.38 0.09 48.78
N MET A 4 -22.25 0.22 47.46
CA MET A 4 -21.87 -0.91 46.62
C MET A 4 -20.39 -1.21 46.90
N GLU A 5 -20.13 -2.13 47.82
CA GLU A 5 -18.82 -2.75 47.96
C GLU A 5 -18.63 -3.73 46.80
N THR A 6 -18.13 -3.24 45.66
CA THR A 6 -17.45 -4.14 44.72
C THR A 6 -16.08 -4.41 45.33
N PRO A 7 -15.75 -5.65 45.75
CA PRO A 7 -14.42 -5.92 46.29
C PRO A 7 -13.38 -5.65 45.21
N ALA A 8 -12.26 -5.06 45.62
CA ALA A 8 -11.12 -4.78 44.75
C ALA A 8 -10.74 -6.04 43.96
N VAL A 9 -10.74 -5.92 42.64
CA VAL A 9 -10.50 -7.01 41.68
C VAL A 9 -9.13 -7.63 41.96
N GLY A 10 -9.12 -8.77 42.62
CA GLY A 10 -7.95 -9.66 42.65
C GLY A 10 -7.63 -10.10 41.23
N GLY A 11 -6.36 -10.44 40.97
CA GLY A 11 -5.94 -10.91 39.65
C GLY A 11 -6.83 -12.07 39.16
N GLN A 12 -7.07 -12.13 37.86
CA GLN A 12 -7.90 -13.19 37.25
C GLN A 12 -7.27 -13.72 35.98
N LEU A 13 -7.50 -15.00 35.70
CA LEU A 13 -7.26 -15.64 34.41
C LEU A 13 -8.56 -15.66 33.60
N VAL A 14 -8.58 -15.00 32.45
CA VAL A 14 -9.70 -15.00 31.51
C VAL A 14 -9.37 -15.95 30.36
N LEU A 15 -9.98 -17.14 30.35
CA LEU A 15 -9.80 -18.15 29.31
C LEU A 15 -10.93 -18.08 28.29
N THR A 16 -10.60 -17.76 27.04
CA THR A 16 -11.56 -17.68 25.92
C THR A 16 -11.15 -18.69 24.84
N PRO A 17 -11.70 -19.91 24.83
CA PRO A 17 -11.31 -20.94 23.86
C PRO A 17 -11.59 -20.55 22.41
N HIS A 18 -12.65 -19.78 22.16
CA HIS A 18 -13.03 -19.38 20.81
C HIS A 18 -12.19 -18.17 20.34
N PRO A 19 -11.66 -18.16 19.10
CA PRO A 19 -10.82 -17.07 18.59
C PRO A 19 -11.56 -15.73 18.44
N VAL A 20 -12.78 -15.75 17.93
CA VAL A 20 -13.54 -14.53 17.56
C VAL A 20 -14.64 -14.16 18.56
N THR A 21 -15.49 -15.12 18.96
CA THR A 21 -16.58 -14.90 19.92
C THR A 21 -16.11 -15.07 21.37
N LEU A 22 -17.00 -14.80 22.33
CA LEU A 22 -16.78 -15.08 23.77
C LEU A 22 -17.29 -16.48 24.16
N GLU A 23 -17.52 -17.35 23.18
CA GLU A 23 -18.04 -18.68 23.43
C GLU A 23 -17.07 -19.51 24.28
N GLY A 24 -17.59 -20.09 25.36
CA GLY A 24 -16.79 -20.87 26.32
C GLY A 24 -15.86 -20.03 27.20
N GLN A 25 -16.02 -18.70 27.25
CA GLN A 25 -15.21 -17.85 28.11
C GLN A 25 -15.40 -18.21 29.59
N ARG A 26 -14.29 -18.36 30.32
CA ARG A 26 -14.25 -18.69 31.74
C ARG A 26 -13.36 -17.70 32.48
N HIS A 27 -13.83 -17.25 33.63
CA HIS A 27 -13.07 -16.43 34.58
C HIS A 27 -12.61 -17.32 35.73
N ILE A 28 -11.31 -17.50 35.84
CA ILE A 28 -10.67 -18.35 36.85
C ILE A 28 -9.95 -17.41 37.83
N PRO A 29 -10.25 -17.48 39.14
CA PRO A 29 -9.49 -16.74 40.14
C PRO A 29 -8.00 -17.06 40.04
N MET A 30 -7.15 -16.04 40.13
CA MET A 30 -5.71 -16.26 40.07
C MET A 30 -5.21 -16.95 41.34
N ASP A 31 -4.59 -18.13 41.20
CA ASP A 31 -4.00 -18.92 42.29
C ASP A 31 -2.48 -19.13 42.11
N LEU A 32 -1.77 -18.06 41.68
CA LEU A 32 -0.33 -18.09 41.43
C LEU A 32 0.46 -18.57 42.66
N GLN A 33 1.34 -19.56 42.46
CA GLN A 33 2.29 -19.98 43.49
C GLN A 33 3.51 -19.03 43.53
N PRO A 34 4.18 -18.84 44.68
CA PRO A 34 5.36 -17.99 44.77
C PRO A 34 6.45 -18.40 43.76
N GLY A 35 6.83 -17.48 42.87
CA GLY A 35 7.85 -17.72 41.84
C GLY A 35 7.39 -18.59 40.67
N GLU A 36 6.09 -18.86 40.55
CA GLU A 36 5.55 -19.65 39.45
C GLU A 36 5.73 -18.95 38.09
N ARG A 37 6.18 -19.72 37.10
CA ARG A 37 6.33 -19.25 35.72
C ARG A 37 4.99 -19.31 35.02
N LEU A 38 4.78 -18.40 34.06
CA LEU A 38 3.56 -18.32 33.25
C LEU A 38 3.24 -19.66 32.59
N CYS A 39 4.26 -20.37 32.06
CA CYS A 39 4.05 -21.69 31.48
C CYS A 39 3.44 -22.68 32.49
N SER A 40 4.02 -22.80 33.70
CA SER A 40 3.57 -23.73 34.72
C SER A 40 2.14 -23.42 35.17
N PHE A 41 1.83 -22.14 35.35
CA PHE A 41 0.50 -21.66 35.65
C PHE A 41 -0.52 -22.07 34.56
N LEU A 42 -0.22 -21.79 33.29
CA LEU A 42 -1.13 -22.13 32.18
C LEU A 42 -1.38 -23.63 32.04
N HIS A 43 -0.37 -24.48 32.27
CA HIS A 43 -0.53 -25.94 32.22
C HIS A 43 -1.48 -26.48 33.30
N ARG A 44 -1.63 -25.77 34.43
CA ARG A 44 -2.60 -26.16 35.48
C ARG A 44 -4.05 -25.84 35.12
N HIS A 45 -4.27 -24.82 34.29
CA HIS A 45 -5.62 -24.27 34.04
C HIS A 45 -6.14 -24.49 32.62
N VAL A 46 -5.27 -24.81 31.67
CA VAL A 46 -5.61 -24.92 30.25
C VAL A 46 -5.22 -26.30 29.76
N ILE A 47 -6.24 -27.10 29.43
CA ILE A 47 -6.07 -28.41 28.80
C ILE A 47 -5.55 -28.18 27.37
N ASP A 48 -4.58 -28.98 26.94
CA ASP A 48 -3.99 -28.92 25.60
C ASP A 48 -3.31 -27.59 25.23
N ILE A 49 -2.75 -26.88 26.23
CA ILE A 49 -1.96 -25.65 26.02
C ILE A 49 -0.79 -25.85 25.03
N ASP A 50 -0.24 -27.07 24.99
CA ASP A 50 0.87 -27.44 24.12
C ASP A 50 0.44 -27.81 22.68
N GLN A 51 -0.81 -28.24 22.49
CA GLN A 51 -1.31 -28.69 21.19
C GLN A 51 -2.12 -27.61 20.47
N GLY A 52 -2.69 -26.65 21.21
CA GLY A 52 -3.43 -25.52 20.65
C GLY A 52 -2.56 -24.32 20.32
N ASP A 53 -2.94 -23.61 19.26
CA ASP A 53 -2.54 -22.22 19.08
C ASP A 53 -3.26 -21.39 20.15
N TRP A 54 -2.50 -20.72 21.01
CA TRP A 54 -3.04 -19.93 22.11
C TRP A 54 -2.30 -18.60 22.17
N VAL A 55 -3.06 -17.51 22.29
CA VAL A 55 -2.53 -16.16 22.50
C VAL A 55 -2.75 -15.81 23.96
N VAL A 56 -1.66 -15.51 24.67
CA VAL A 56 -1.70 -15.13 26.09
C VAL A 56 -1.30 -13.67 26.24
N SER A 57 -2.06 -12.89 27.01
CA SER A 57 -1.75 -11.52 27.39
C SER A 57 -1.67 -11.39 28.92
N ILE A 58 -0.83 -10.48 29.41
CA ILE A 58 -0.81 -10.06 30.81
C ILE A 58 -1.02 -8.55 30.84
N GLY A 59 -2.07 -8.09 31.52
CA GLY A 59 -2.43 -6.67 31.56
C GLY A 59 -2.68 -6.07 30.18
N GLY A 60 -3.22 -6.87 29.24
CA GLY A 60 -3.46 -6.47 27.86
C GLY A 60 -2.24 -6.51 26.93
N GLN A 61 -1.06 -6.88 27.42
CA GLN A 61 0.14 -7.05 26.59
C GLN A 61 0.35 -8.52 26.24
N VAL A 62 0.40 -8.83 24.94
CA VAL A 62 0.63 -10.21 24.47
C VAL A 62 2.03 -10.66 24.90
N VAL A 63 2.12 -11.84 25.51
CA VAL A 63 3.36 -12.50 25.88
C VAL A 63 3.70 -13.55 24.80
N PRO A 64 4.76 -13.34 23.99
CA PRO A 64 5.26 -14.33 23.06
C PRO A 64 5.45 -15.72 23.67
N ARG A 65 5.07 -16.77 22.93
CA ARG A 65 5.10 -18.18 23.40
C ARG A 65 6.49 -18.60 23.92
N ALA A 66 7.56 -18.15 23.27
CA ALA A 66 8.94 -18.42 23.71
C ALA A 66 9.27 -17.84 25.10
N MET A 67 8.55 -16.81 25.53
CA MET A 67 8.75 -16.16 26.83
C MET A 67 7.90 -16.78 27.95
N TRP A 68 6.95 -17.68 27.67
CA TRP A 68 6.12 -18.28 28.71
C TRP A 68 6.93 -19.05 29.76
N ALA A 69 8.04 -19.66 29.33
CA ALA A 69 8.96 -20.35 30.22
C ALA A 69 9.83 -19.41 31.07
N HIS A 70 9.82 -18.10 30.83
CA HIS A 70 10.72 -17.13 31.46
C HIS A 70 9.98 -16.02 32.21
N VAL A 71 8.70 -15.80 31.90
CA VAL A 71 7.87 -14.79 32.55
C VAL A 71 7.31 -15.33 33.87
N MET A 72 7.45 -14.55 34.94
CA MET A 72 6.78 -14.76 36.23
C MET A 72 5.69 -13.70 36.38
N PRO A 73 4.40 -14.06 36.24
CA PRO A 73 3.31 -13.12 36.45
C PRO A 73 3.31 -12.60 37.89
N LYS A 74 2.95 -11.33 38.07
CA LYS A 74 2.78 -10.75 39.41
C LYS A 74 1.36 -11.00 39.89
N ASP A 75 1.23 -11.18 41.20
CA ASP A 75 -0.08 -11.22 41.85
C ASP A 75 -0.87 -9.93 41.57
N GLY A 76 -2.20 -10.06 41.41
CA GLY A 76 -3.08 -8.94 41.06
C GLY A 76 -3.16 -8.55 39.58
N GLN A 77 -2.38 -9.17 38.67
CA GLN A 77 -2.49 -8.89 37.22
C GLN A 77 -3.69 -9.61 36.59
N VAL A 78 -4.15 -9.17 35.42
CA VAL A 78 -5.12 -9.95 34.62
C VAL A 78 -4.34 -10.71 33.56
N ILE A 79 -4.48 -12.03 33.53
CA ILE A 79 -3.94 -12.89 32.47
C ILE A 79 -5.11 -13.25 31.57
N GLU A 80 -5.01 -12.96 30.27
CA GLU A 80 -6.01 -13.39 29.30
C GLU A 80 -5.39 -14.43 28.40
N ILE A 81 -6.12 -15.49 28.13
CA ILE A 81 -5.72 -16.50 27.15
C ILE A 81 -6.87 -16.69 26.17
N ARG A 82 -6.55 -16.65 24.88
CA ARG A 82 -7.50 -16.78 23.79
C ARG A 82 -7.05 -17.86 22.81
N GLY A 83 -7.97 -18.69 22.36
CA GLY A 83 -7.71 -19.66 21.29
C GLY A 83 -7.23 -18.94 20.03
N GLY A 84 -6.10 -19.37 19.51
CA GLY A 84 -5.51 -18.90 18.27
C GLY A 84 -6.30 -19.38 17.07
N VAL A 85 -6.28 -18.57 16.02
CA VAL A 85 -6.99 -18.85 14.78
C VAL A 85 -6.07 -19.70 13.90
N GLY A 86 -6.31 -21.01 13.84
CA GLY A 86 -5.77 -21.81 12.74
C GLY A 86 -6.19 -21.19 11.39
N LYS A 87 -5.37 -21.39 10.34
CA LYS A 87 -5.45 -20.73 9.01
C LYS A 87 -6.87 -20.61 8.39
N THR A 88 -7.84 -21.39 8.81
CA THR A 88 -9.19 -21.48 8.25
C THR A 88 -10.17 -20.39 8.73
N ALA A 89 -10.03 -19.82 9.92
CA ALA A 89 -10.99 -18.79 10.40
C ALA A 89 -10.62 -17.35 9.99
N LEU A 90 -9.37 -17.11 9.57
CA LEU A 90 -8.99 -15.88 8.87
C LEU A 90 -9.79 -15.70 7.58
N TYR A 91 -10.09 -16.80 6.87
CA TYR A 91 -10.95 -16.81 5.67
C TYR A 91 -12.41 -16.41 5.97
N ILE A 92 -12.94 -16.78 7.13
CA ILE A 92 -14.32 -16.44 7.50
C ILE A 92 -14.42 -14.96 7.87
N VAL A 93 -13.44 -14.44 8.62
CA VAL A 93 -13.39 -13.01 8.96
C VAL A 93 -13.14 -12.15 7.72
N ALA A 94 -12.26 -12.59 6.81
CA ALA A 94 -12.04 -11.93 5.52
C ALA A 94 -13.30 -11.95 4.64
N MET A 95 -14.05 -13.05 4.60
CA MET A 95 -15.30 -13.16 3.82
C MET A 95 -16.42 -12.29 4.41
N VAL A 96 -16.57 -12.23 5.73
CA VAL A 96 -17.57 -11.38 6.39
C VAL A 96 -17.20 -9.91 6.24
N ALA A 97 -15.91 -9.56 6.39
CA ALA A 97 -15.42 -8.20 6.13
C ALA A 97 -15.59 -7.80 4.65
N LEU A 98 -15.29 -8.69 3.70
CA LEU A 98 -15.49 -8.45 2.27
C LEU A 98 -16.98 -8.26 1.94
N THR A 99 -17.87 -9.06 2.52
CA THR A 99 -19.33 -8.93 2.31
C THR A 99 -19.88 -7.62 2.89
N TYR A 100 -19.31 -7.16 4.01
CA TYR A 100 -19.73 -5.93 4.68
C TYR A 100 -19.18 -4.66 4.01
N PHE A 101 -17.90 -4.66 3.62
CA PHE A 101 -17.23 -3.50 2.99
C PHE A 101 -17.55 -3.33 1.50
N THR A 102 -18.08 -4.35 0.81
CA THR A 102 -18.41 -4.26 -0.62
C THR A 102 -19.83 -3.79 -0.94
N MET A 103 -20.66 -3.41 0.06
CA MET A 103 -22.02 -2.86 -0.11
C MET A 103 -22.71 -3.32 -1.43
N GLY A 104 -23.02 -4.61 -1.56
CA GLY A 104 -23.86 -5.12 -2.65
C GLY A 104 -23.30 -5.06 -4.08
N ALA A 105 -22.08 -4.57 -4.34
CA ALA A 105 -21.52 -4.51 -5.69
C ALA A 105 -20.81 -5.81 -6.13
N GLY A 106 -20.52 -6.71 -5.19
CA GLY A 106 -19.94 -8.04 -5.45
C GLY A 106 -20.95 -9.12 -5.85
N ALA A 107 -22.25 -8.85 -5.76
CA ALA A 107 -23.30 -9.85 -6.01
C ALA A 107 -23.44 -10.24 -7.50
N ALA A 108 -22.90 -9.45 -8.44
CA ALA A 108 -23.04 -9.72 -9.87
C ALA A 108 -22.10 -10.81 -10.41
N TRP A 109 -20.99 -11.12 -9.71
CA TRP A 109 -20.01 -12.10 -10.18
C TRP A 109 -20.28 -13.52 -9.66
N ILE A 110 -21.02 -13.66 -8.55
CA ILE A 110 -21.39 -14.97 -7.98
C ILE A 110 -22.52 -15.64 -8.78
N GLY A 111 -23.36 -14.88 -9.49
CA GLY A 111 -24.50 -15.40 -10.25
C GLY A 111 -24.14 -16.22 -11.50
N THR A 112 -22.91 -16.12 -12.02
CA THR A 112 -22.52 -16.76 -13.29
C THR A 112 -21.70 -18.04 -13.15
N THR A 113 -21.13 -18.32 -11.97
CA THR A 113 -20.32 -19.53 -11.74
C THR A 113 -21.11 -20.69 -11.10
N PHE A 114 -22.25 -20.42 -10.43
CA PHE A 114 -23.03 -21.46 -9.71
C PHE A 114 -24.51 -21.60 -10.12
N GLY A 115 -24.93 -21.05 -11.27
CA GLY A 115 -26.19 -21.45 -11.92
C GLY A 115 -27.49 -21.17 -11.14
N VAL A 116 -27.61 -20.01 -10.51
CA VAL A 116 -28.87 -19.57 -9.89
C VAL A 116 -29.55 -18.56 -10.81
N THR A 117 -30.66 -18.96 -11.42
CA THR A 117 -31.41 -18.15 -12.39
C THR A 117 -32.39 -17.17 -11.73
N ALA A 118 -32.19 -15.89 -12.05
CA ALA A 118 -33.14 -14.81 -12.37
C ALA A 118 -34.07 -14.19 -11.30
N GLY A 119 -34.00 -12.86 -11.21
CA GLY A 119 -35.02 -12.00 -10.62
C GLY A 119 -34.71 -10.49 -10.67
N THR A 120 -34.48 -9.93 -11.86
CA THR A 120 -34.65 -8.49 -12.20
C THR A 120 -33.73 -7.45 -11.51
N ALA A 121 -32.68 -6.98 -12.22
CA ALA A 121 -32.10 -5.66 -11.95
C ALA A 121 -31.58 -5.02 -13.26
N ALA A 122 -32.00 -3.78 -13.47
CA ALA A 122 -31.88 -3.03 -14.71
C ALA A 122 -30.46 -2.58 -15.03
N VAL A 123 -30.17 -2.56 -16.33
CA VAL A 123 -28.98 -2.01 -16.98
C VAL A 123 -29.05 -0.48 -16.98
N ILE A 124 -28.21 0.19 -16.17
CA ILE A 124 -27.60 1.52 -16.39
C ILE A 124 -26.31 1.49 -15.54
N GLY A 125 -25.10 1.31 -16.09
CA GLY A 125 -24.44 2.23 -17.01
C GLY A 125 -23.29 2.88 -16.24
N ALA A 126 -22.12 2.22 -16.25
CA ALA A 126 -20.90 2.59 -15.53
C ALA A 126 -20.37 3.96 -15.97
N GLY A 127 -19.96 4.80 -15.01
CA GLY A 127 -19.29 6.06 -15.31
C GLY A 127 -19.18 6.99 -14.10
N LEU A 128 -18.16 6.76 -13.26
CA LEU A 128 -17.29 7.74 -12.58
C LEU A 128 -16.69 7.07 -11.34
N PHE A 129 -15.42 6.64 -11.39
CA PHE A 129 -14.57 6.53 -10.20
C PHE A 129 -13.10 6.41 -10.65
N ILE A 130 -12.54 7.49 -11.22
CA ILE A 130 -11.08 7.68 -11.31
C ILE A 130 -10.78 9.17 -11.15
N ALA A 131 -10.16 9.53 -10.02
CA ALA A 131 -9.02 10.44 -9.91
C ALA A 131 -8.76 10.81 -8.44
N GLY A 132 -7.52 10.60 -7.96
CA GLY A 132 -6.94 11.48 -6.97
C GLY A 132 -6.68 10.96 -5.56
N SER A 133 -5.98 9.83 -5.38
CA SER A 133 -5.34 9.57 -4.07
C SER A 133 -4.15 10.50 -3.76
N VAL A 134 -3.78 11.42 -4.67
CA VAL A 134 -2.78 12.47 -4.43
C VAL A 134 -3.38 13.90 -4.49
N LEU A 135 -4.62 14.09 -4.96
CA LEU A 135 -5.23 15.41 -5.16
C LEU A 135 -6.53 15.69 -4.36
N ILE A 136 -7.20 14.67 -3.80
CA ILE A 136 -8.44 14.91 -3.03
C ILE A 136 -8.18 15.72 -1.74
N ASN A 137 -7.00 15.55 -1.11
CA ASN A 137 -6.68 16.28 0.11
C ASN A 137 -6.35 17.77 -0.10
N LYS A 138 -6.21 18.24 -1.35
CA LYS A 138 -5.72 19.61 -1.63
C LYS A 138 -6.79 20.59 -2.11
N VAL A 139 -7.98 20.12 -2.51
CA VAL A 139 -9.02 21.00 -3.10
C VAL A 139 -10.28 21.14 -2.23
N LEU A 140 -10.49 20.27 -1.23
CA LEU A 140 -11.65 20.37 -0.31
C LEU A 140 -11.28 20.27 1.19
N GLY A 141 -10.00 20.29 1.54
CA GLY A 141 -9.58 20.39 2.94
C GLY A 141 -9.65 21.85 3.44
N PRO A 142 -10.11 22.11 4.68
CA PRO A 142 -9.94 23.44 5.28
C PRO A 142 -8.46 23.80 5.25
N LYS A 143 -8.15 25.01 4.76
CA LYS A 143 -6.78 25.54 4.70
C LYS A 143 -6.12 25.33 6.05
N SER A 144 -5.02 24.57 6.10
CA SER A 144 -4.22 24.45 7.33
C SER A 144 -3.84 25.85 7.81
N PRO A 145 -4.05 26.18 9.10
CA PRO A 145 -3.60 27.45 9.63
C PRO A 145 -2.08 27.57 9.41
N SER A 146 -1.64 28.75 8.99
CA SER A 146 -0.23 29.08 8.83
C SER A 146 0.56 28.64 10.06
N SER A 147 1.61 27.85 9.86
CA SER A 147 2.52 27.41 10.90
C SER A 147 3.27 28.60 11.49
N SER A 148 2.76 29.18 12.58
CA SER A 148 3.62 29.84 13.54
C SER A 148 4.47 28.76 14.20
N LYS A 149 5.80 28.93 14.15
CA LYS A 149 6.74 28.11 14.90
C LYS A 149 6.41 28.18 16.39
N SER A 150 5.75 27.15 16.90
CA SER A 150 5.72 26.82 18.31
C SER A 150 6.00 25.33 18.40
N ASP A 151 7.05 24.96 19.12
CA ASP A 151 7.29 23.59 19.57
C ASP A 151 5.97 23.01 20.07
N SER A 152 5.39 22.08 19.31
CA SER A 152 4.19 21.39 19.72
C SER A 152 4.62 20.22 20.58
N ASP A 153 4.34 20.32 21.89
CA ASP A 153 4.25 19.19 22.80
C ASP A 153 3.56 18.02 22.09
N SER A 154 4.24 16.88 22.09
CA SER A 154 3.81 15.66 21.40
C SER A 154 2.52 15.12 22.02
N VAL A 155 1.38 15.51 21.45
CA VAL A 155 0.13 14.77 21.67
C VAL A 155 0.28 13.43 20.94
N TYR A 156 0.44 12.35 21.70
CA TYR A 156 0.45 10.99 21.18
C TYR A 156 -0.90 10.67 20.52
N SER A 157 -0.98 10.86 19.20
CA SER A 157 -2.13 10.36 18.44
C SER A 157 -1.97 8.86 18.25
N ILE A 158 -2.97 8.07 18.64
CA ILE A 158 -3.10 6.65 18.30
C ILE A 158 -3.57 6.56 16.84
N GLY A 159 -2.65 6.86 15.92
CA GLY A 159 -2.83 6.62 14.50
C GLY A 159 -2.24 5.25 14.13
N ALA A 160 -2.80 4.59 13.12
CA ALA A 160 -2.14 3.45 12.50
C ALA A 160 -0.77 3.90 11.96
N GLY A 161 0.29 3.15 12.28
CA GLY A 161 1.63 3.44 11.79
C GLY A 161 1.64 3.50 10.26
N ARG A 162 2.32 4.49 9.69
CA ARG A 162 2.48 4.65 8.25
C ARG A 162 3.96 4.60 7.90
N ASN A 163 4.29 4.02 6.75
CA ASN A 163 5.63 4.14 6.20
C ASN A 163 5.89 5.62 5.90
N GLN A 164 7.00 6.15 6.41
CA GLN A 164 7.34 7.55 6.29
C GLN A 164 8.81 7.71 5.96
N LEU A 165 9.12 8.73 5.16
CA LEU A 165 10.50 9.13 4.92
C LEU A 165 10.93 9.99 6.11
N ARG A 166 12.00 9.58 6.81
CA ARG A 166 12.53 10.29 7.98
C ARG A 166 13.99 10.71 7.75
N PRO A 167 14.25 11.66 6.82
CA PRO A 167 15.60 12.07 6.51
C PRO A 167 16.30 12.62 7.75
N TYR A 168 17.54 12.17 7.98
CA TYR A 168 18.39 12.60 9.10
C TYR A 168 17.89 12.21 10.50
N GLU A 169 16.84 11.39 10.60
CA GLU A 169 16.42 10.83 11.88
C GLU A 169 17.13 9.51 12.18
N PRO A 170 17.28 9.13 13.46
CA PRO A 170 17.80 7.83 13.83
C PRO A 170 16.92 6.69 13.29
N LEU A 171 17.56 5.66 12.73
CA LEU A 171 16.88 4.43 12.35
C LEU A 171 16.31 3.74 13.60
N PRO A 172 15.12 3.10 13.49
CA PRO A 172 14.55 2.37 14.60
C PRO A 172 15.45 1.19 14.99
N LEU A 173 15.49 0.90 16.30
CA LEU A 173 16.16 -0.29 16.85
C LEU A 173 15.07 -1.18 17.48
N PRO A 174 14.49 -2.11 16.72
CA PRO A 174 13.44 -2.98 17.23
C PRO A 174 14.02 -4.00 18.22
N PHE A 175 13.29 -4.23 19.31
CA PHE A 175 13.61 -5.24 20.32
C PHE A 175 12.51 -6.30 20.37
N GLY A 176 12.87 -7.52 19.99
CA GLY A 176 11.91 -8.64 19.91
C GLY A 176 10.99 -8.57 18.68
N PRO A 177 10.02 -9.50 18.59
CA PRO A 177 9.06 -9.52 17.50
C PRO A 177 8.04 -8.38 17.67
N VAL A 178 8.10 -7.40 16.78
CA VAL A 178 7.22 -6.22 16.80
C VAL A 178 6.54 -6.05 15.45
N LYS A 179 5.22 -5.79 15.47
CA LYS A 179 4.50 -5.32 14.27
C LYS A 179 4.65 -3.81 14.20
N ALA A 180 5.34 -3.33 13.17
CA ALA A 180 5.57 -1.91 12.94
C ALA A 180 5.47 -1.58 11.45
N ALA A 181 5.15 -0.33 11.13
CA ALA A 181 5.31 0.19 9.78
C ALA A 181 6.80 0.55 9.58
N PRO A 182 7.54 -0.10 8.68
CA PRO A 182 8.94 0.21 8.45
C PRO A 182 9.11 1.61 7.83
N ASP A 183 10.26 2.22 8.05
CA ASP A 183 10.57 3.52 7.47
C ASP A 183 10.92 3.37 5.98
N LEU A 184 10.65 4.42 5.19
CA LEU A 184 11.08 4.47 3.78
C LEU A 184 12.59 4.71 3.72
N ALA A 185 13.32 3.79 3.10
CA ALA A 185 14.74 3.92 2.80
C ALA A 185 14.99 4.56 1.41
N SER A 186 13.97 4.63 0.57
CA SER A 186 13.99 5.34 -0.72
C SER A 186 12.79 6.27 -0.87
N LYS A 187 12.91 7.27 -1.75
CA LYS A 187 11.73 7.96 -2.27
C LYS A 187 10.95 6.96 -3.14
N PRO A 188 9.64 6.76 -2.92
CA PRO A 188 8.84 5.90 -3.77
C PRO A 188 8.67 6.54 -5.15
N TYR A 189 8.63 5.72 -6.18
CA TYR A 189 8.33 6.16 -7.55
C TYR A 189 7.37 5.18 -8.21
N THR A 190 6.70 5.62 -9.27
CA THR A 190 5.69 4.80 -9.96
C THR A 190 5.99 4.69 -11.44
N TRP A 191 5.62 3.57 -12.04
CA TRP A 191 5.64 3.35 -13.48
C TRP A 191 4.40 2.59 -13.92
N TYR A 192 4.16 2.55 -15.22
CA TYR A 192 3.04 1.85 -15.81
C TYR A 192 3.52 0.65 -16.63
N GLU A 193 2.83 -0.48 -16.46
CA GLU A 193 2.90 -1.62 -17.36
C GLU A 193 1.52 -1.83 -17.97
N GLY A 194 1.37 -1.43 -19.24
CA GLY A 194 0.05 -1.26 -19.82
C GLY A 194 -0.73 -0.20 -19.06
N ASN A 195 -1.92 -0.57 -18.56
CA ASN A 195 -2.78 0.35 -17.80
C ASN A 195 -2.61 0.24 -16.28
N ASP A 196 -1.79 -0.72 -15.82
CA ASP A 196 -1.55 -0.95 -14.40
C ASP A 196 -0.41 -0.07 -13.91
N GLN A 197 -0.58 0.50 -12.71
CA GLN A 197 0.43 1.34 -12.08
C GLN A 197 1.12 0.56 -10.97
N TYR A 198 2.44 0.49 -11.07
CA TYR A 198 3.31 -0.13 -10.08
C TYR A 198 4.00 0.95 -9.26
N VAL A 199 4.31 0.61 -8.01
CA VAL A 199 5.10 1.47 -7.12
C VAL A 199 6.34 0.71 -6.66
N GLY A 200 7.49 1.38 -6.76
CA GLY A 200 8.77 0.89 -6.29
C GLY A 200 9.17 1.68 -5.06
N MET A 201 9.50 0.97 -3.98
CA MET A 201 10.03 1.57 -2.76
C MET A 201 10.91 0.58 -2.01
N VAL A 202 11.91 1.11 -1.31
CA VAL A 202 12.74 0.35 -0.38
C VAL A 202 12.34 0.72 1.03
N LEU A 203 12.14 -0.27 1.88
CA LEU A 203 11.74 -0.12 3.26
C LEU A 203 12.88 -0.60 4.17
N THR A 204 13.07 0.07 5.30
CA THR A 204 13.99 -0.37 6.35
C THR A 204 13.22 -0.68 7.64
N PRO A 205 13.30 -1.92 8.14
CA PRO A 205 12.69 -2.27 9.43
C PRO A 205 13.52 -1.76 10.63
N GLY A 206 14.70 -1.18 10.38
CA GLY A 206 15.60 -0.65 11.40
C GLY A 206 16.97 -1.32 11.42
N ILE A 207 17.71 -1.09 12.49
CA ILE A 207 19.04 -1.63 12.72
C ILE A 207 18.94 -3.02 13.38
N ASN A 208 19.85 -3.93 13.03
CA ASN A 208 19.99 -5.26 13.65
C ASN A 208 18.73 -6.14 13.55
N VAL A 209 17.95 -5.97 12.49
CA VAL A 209 16.82 -6.85 12.21
C VAL A 209 17.33 -8.17 11.63
N GLN A 210 17.02 -9.28 12.31
CA GLN A 210 17.42 -10.60 11.86
C GLN A 210 16.57 -11.05 10.66
N SER A 211 15.26 -10.89 10.74
CA SER A 211 14.29 -11.35 9.74
C SER A 211 13.00 -10.55 9.87
N VAL A 212 12.22 -10.55 8.79
CA VAL A 212 10.84 -10.06 8.76
C VAL A 212 9.91 -11.22 8.43
N ASP A 213 8.81 -11.33 9.17
CA ASP A 213 7.80 -12.37 8.90
C ASP A 213 6.86 -11.90 7.78
N GLU A 214 5.58 -12.24 7.89
CA GLU A 214 4.54 -11.85 6.97
C GLU A 214 4.42 -10.31 6.85
N LEU A 215 4.45 -9.83 5.61
CA LEU A 215 4.24 -8.43 5.28
C LEU A 215 2.74 -8.18 5.06
N TYR A 216 2.25 -7.03 5.53
CA TYR A 216 0.86 -6.64 5.43
C TYR A 216 0.72 -5.28 4.75
N ASN A 217 -0.29 -5.13 3.90
CA ASN A 217 -0.76 -3.85 3.41
C ASN A 217 -2.03 -3.47 4.21
N GLY A 218 -1.87 -2.63 5.22
CA GLY A 218 -2.91 -2.43 6.24
C GLY A 218 -3.16 -3.72 7.01
N ASP A 219 -4.36 -4.27 6.88
CA ASP A 219 -4.77 -5.52 7.54
C ASP A 219 -4.70 -6.75 6.62
N ALA A 220 -4.47 -6.56 5.32
CA ALA A 220 -4.39 -7.64 4.34
C ALA A 220 -2.97 -8.16 4.18
N LEU A 221 -2.82 -9.48 4.06
CA LEU A 221 -1.53 -10.11 3.81
C LEU A 221 -1.00 -9.70 2.42
N LEU A 222 0.24 -9.24 2.34
CA LEU A 222 0.81 -8.72 1.09
C LEU A 222 0.86 -9.79 -0.01
N SER A 223 1.04 -11.06 0.36
CA SER A 223 1.06 -12.18 -0.59
C SER A 223 -0.31 -12.53 -1.19
N SER A 224 -1.42 -11.93 -0.71
CA SER A 224 -2.74 -12.10 -1.33
C SER A 224 -2.96 -11.21 -2.55
N TYR A 225 -2.04 -10.26 -2.83
CA TYR A 225 -2.13 -9.36 -3.97
C TYR A 225 -1.37 -9.94 -5.17
N GLU A 226 -1.94 -9.76 -6.37
CA GLU A 226 -1.24 -10.03 -7.63
C GLU A 226 -0.28 -8.88 -7.99
N GLY A 227 0.78 -9.17 -8.74
CA GLY A 227 1.73 -8.16 -9.19
C GLY A 227 2.70 -7.64 -8.11
N VAL A 228 2.76 -8.30 -6.95
CA VAL A 228 3.70 -7.93 -5.89
C VAL A 228 4.97 -8.77 -5.96
N THR A 229 6.12 -8.11 -5.94
CA THR A 229 7.42 -8.75 -5.77
C THR A 229 8.15 -8.11 -4.60
N VAL A 230 8.76 -8.94 -3.75
CA VAL A 230 9.51 -8.50 -2.56
C VAL A 230 10.94 -9.05 -2.67
N TRP A 231 11.90 -8.20 -2.36
CA TRP A 231 13.31 -8.54 -2.27
C TRP A 231 13.83 -8.21 -0.87
N TYR A 232 14.72 -9.06 -0.36
CA TYR A 232 15.37 -8.89 0.93
C TYR A 232 16.87 -8.69 0.76
N SER A 233 17.48 -7.83 1.58
CA SER A 233 18.91 -7.58 1.62
C SER A 233 19.28 -6.99 2.98
N GLY A 234 20.46 -7.32 3.51
CA GLY A 234 20.98 -6.75 4.75
C GLY A 234 20.41 -7.34 6.05
N MET A 235 19.73 -8.49 5.98
CA MET A 235 19.14 -9.18 7.14
C MET A 235 19.73 -10.60 7.27
N PRO A 236 20.44 -10.95 8.36
CA PRO A 236 21.14 -12.23 8.51
C PRO A 236 20.26 -13.49 8.38
N GLY A 237 18.97 -13.40 8.74
CA GLY A 237 18.01 -14.49 8.67
C GLY A 237 17.20 -14.53 7.36
N MET A 238 17.55 -13.70 6.37
CA MET A 238 16.87 -13.61 5.08
C MET A 238 17.85 -13.80 3.92
N PRO A 239 17.37 -14.13 2.72
CA PRO A 239 18.20 -14.15 1.54
C PRO A 239 18.82 -12.78 1.25
N GLU A 240 20.09 -12.77 0.85
CA GLU A 240 20.77 -11.57 0.35
C GLU A 240 20.50 -11.45 -1.16
N GLN A 241 19.62 -10.52 -1.55
CA GLN A 241 19.20 -10.34 -2.95
C GLN A 241 19.60 -8.96 -3.46
N THR A 242 19.90 -8.86 -4.75
CA THR A 242 20.01 -7.56 -5.41
C THR A 242 18.62 -6.94 -5.51
N ILE A 243 18.45 -5.73 -4.97
CA ILE A 243 17.21 -4.96 -5.08
C ILE A 243 17.21 -4.20 -6.42
N PRO A 244 16.34 -4.54 -7.39
CA PRO A 244 16.35 -3.94 -8.72
C PRO A 244 15.55 -2.61 -8.75
N LEU A 245 15.56 -1.85 -7.66
CA LEU A 245 14.82 -0.60 -7.51
C LEU A 245 15.78 0.57 -7.31
N TYR A 246 15.39 1.73 -7.83
CA TYR A 246 16.15 2.96 -7.63
C TYR A 246 15.85 3.55 -6.25
N SER A 247 16.87 3.96 -5.52
CA SER A 247 16.74 4.47 -4.15
C SER A 247 16.62 6.00 -4.06
N ASN A 248 17.13 6.73 -5.05
CA ASN A 248 17.15 8.18 -5.08
C ASN A 248 16.47 8.71 -6.35
N VAL A 249 15.14 8.73 -6.34
CA VAL A 249 14.34 9.18 -7.47
C VAL A 249 13.81 10.58 -7.22
N ASP A 250 14.04 11.49 -8.16
CA ASP A 250 13.48 12.84 -8.12
C ASP A 250 12.30 12.92 -9.09
N THR A 251 11.09 13.04 -8.54
CA THR A 251 9.88 13.15 -9.37
C THR A 251 9.43 14.59 -9.50
N THR A 252 9.18 15.01 -10.74
CA THR A 252 8.61 16.33 -11.05
C THR A 252 7.41 16.19 -11.97
N ASP A 253 6.45 17.09 -11.84
CA ASP A 253 5.26 17.08 -12.68
C ASP A 253 5.63 17.42 -14.13
N GLY A 254 5.07 16.66 -15.06
CA GLY A 254 5.16 16.96 -16.49
C GLY A 254 4.18 18.08 -16.88
N GLY A 255 3.49 17.90 -18.00
CA GLY A 255 2.48 18.82 -18.49
C GLY A 255 1.66 18.22 -19.63
N GLU A 256 0.61 18.92 -20.04
CA GLU A 256 -0.14 18.58 -21.25
C GLU A 256 0.77 18.67 -22.48
N LEU A 257 0.71 17.66 -23.35
CA LEU A 257 1.43 17.67 -24.63
C LEU A 257 0.50 18.28 -25.68
N PRO A 258 0.77 19.50 -26.16
CA PRO A 258 -0.15 20.18 -27.06
C PRO A 258 -0.16 19.53 -28.45
N ASP A 259 -1.31 19.60 -29.11
CA ASP A 259 -1.53 19.17 -30.49
C ASP A 259 -0.71 19.98 -31.52
N THR A 260 -0.10 21.09 -31.10
CA THR A 260 0.73 21.97 -31.95
C THR A 260 2.14 21.46 -32.22
N THR A 261 2.49 20.25 -31.76
CA THR A 261 3.86 19.66 -31.83
C THR A 261 4.92 20.42 -31.03
N ALA A 262 4.49 21.36 -30.18
CA ALA A 262 5.38 22.13 -29.33
C ALA A 262 6.03 21.23 -28.27
N TRP A 263 7.26 21.57 -27.90
CA TRP A 263 8.02 20.85 -26.89
C TRP A 263 7.60 21.28 -25.48
N VAL A 264 7.33 20.30 -24.62
CA VAL A 264 7.25 20.50 -23.17
C VAL A 264 8.57 20.05 -22.57
N GLN A 265 9.23 20.91 -21.80
CA GLN A 265 10.55 20.64 -21.24
C GLN A 265 10.53 20.61 -19.71
N ARG A 266 11.30 19.70 -19.12
CA ARG A 266 11.65 19.65 -17.69
C ARG A 266 13.15 19.35 -17.57
N THR A 267 13.68 19.54 -16.38
CA THR A 267 15.09 19.24 -16.06
C THR A 267 15.11 18.19 -14.97
N THR A 268 15.96 17.18 -15.12
CA THR A 268 16.12 16.11 -14.12
C THR A 268 16.86 16.61 -12.88
N GLY A 269 16.90 15.79 -11.83
CA GLY A 269 17.82 15.97 -10.71
C GLY A 269 19.28 15.82 -11.15
N ALA A 270 20.21 16.27 -10.29
CA ALA A 270 21.63 15.98 -10.49
C ALA A 270 21.89 14.47 -10.39
N ASP A 271 22.99 13.99 -10.98
CA ASP A 271 23.41 12.58 -10.93
C ASP A 271 22.37 11.57 -11.43
N THR A 272 21.47 11.99 -12.33
CA THR A 272 20.49 11.14 -13.00
C THR A 272 21.21 10.09 -13.84
N VAL A 273 20.79 8.83 -13.71
CA VAL A 273 21.30 7.67 -14.48
C VAL A 273 20.23 7.00 -15.33
N ARG A 274 18.96 7.33 -15.10
CA ARG A 274 17.81 6.85 -15.86
C ARG A 274 16.76 7.94 -15.89
N ILE A 275 16.12 8.09 -17.05
CA ILE A 275 15.04 9.04 -17.25
C ILE A 275 13.77 8.25 -17.50
N GLN A 276 12.72 8.54 -16.74
CA GLN A 276 11.41 7.93 -16.88
C GLN A 276 10.33 8.98 -17.14
N ILE A 277 9.51 8.74 -18.16
CA ILE A 277 8.40 9.59 -18.60
C ILE A 277 7.11 8.78 -18.48
N ASN A 278 6.29 9.17 -17.53
CA ASN A 278 4.96 8.60 -17.36
C ASN A 278 3.95 9.41 -18.18
N LEU A 279 3.16 8.71 -18.98
CA LEU A 279 2.17 9.26 -19.89
C LEU A 279 0.79 8.75 -19.51
N GLU A 280 -0.18 9.66 -19.58
CA GLU A 280 -1.60 9.33 -19.61
C GLU A 280 -2.19 9.89 -20.90
N TYR A 281 -3.01 9.11 -21.61
CA TYR A 281 -3.51 9.53 -22.91
C TYR A 281 -4.88 8.94 -23.24
N ILE A 282 -5.63 9.63 -24.10
CA ILE A 282 -6.84 9.11 -24.74
C ILE A 282 -6.61 9.17 -26.25
N LEU A 283 -6.73 8.02 -26.92
CA LEU A 283 -6.44 7.90 -28.34
C LEU A 283 -7.50 7.02 -29.01
N GLY A 284 -8.14 7.57 -30.05
CA GLY A 284 -9.12 6.84 -30.83
C GLY A 284 -10.07 7.75 -31.59
N GLY A 285 -10.75 7.18 -32.58
CA GLY A 285 -11.72 7.89 -33.39
C GLY A 285 -13.07 7.17 -33.40
N GLN A 286 -14.14 7.91 -33.61
CA GLN A 286 -15.47 7.42 -33.87
C GLN A 286 -16.05 8.13 -35.09
N GLY A 287 -16.41 7.34 -36.11
CA GLY A 287 -17.01 7.88 -37.33
C GLY A 287 -18.45 8.34 -37.10
N THR A 288 -19.00 9.09 -38.04
CA THR A 288 -20.42 9.50 -38.01
C THR A 288 -21.42 8.32 -38.00
N SER A 289 -20.95 7.12 -38.36
CA SER A 289 -21.71 5.86 -38.25
C SER A 289 -21.73 5.26 -36.84
N GLY A 290 -21.06 5.88 -35.86
CA GLY A 290 -20.90 5.36 -34.49
C GLY A 290 -19.84 4.27 -34.34
N LYS A 291 -19.18 3.85 -35.43
CA LYS A 291 -18.11 2.85 -35.37
C LYS A 291 -16.79 3.47 -34.96
N ASN A 292 -16.14 2.87 -33.96
CA ASN A 292 -14.80 3.28 -33.55
C ASN A 292 -13.75 2.83 -34.59
N TYR A 293 -12.74 3.65 -34.79
CA TYR A 293 -11.60 3.37 -35.65
C TYR A 293 -10.29 3.72 -34.96
N GLN A 294 -9.21 3.11 -35.44
CA GLN A 294 -7.89 3.25 -34.86
C GLN A 294 -7.25 4.57 -35.28
N VAL A 295 -6.70 5.27 -34.29
CA VAL A 295 -5.88 6.48 -34.46
C VAL A 295 -4.49 6.14 -33.94
N SER A 296 -3.47 6.72 -34.58
CA SER A 296 -2.08 6.55 -34.16
C SER A 296 -1.40 7.89 -33.96
N GLU A 297 -0.58 7.98 -32.92
CA GLU A 297 0.22 9.16 -32.61
C GLU A 297 1.61 8.73 -32.15
N THR A 298 2.63 9.52 -32.46
CA THR A 298 4.00 9.26 -32.03
C THR A 298 4.42 10.27 -30.97
N VAL A 299 4.83 9.77 -29.81
CA VAL A 299 5.48 10.56 -28.78
C VAL A 299 6.99 10.50 -28.99
N GLN A 300 7.61 11.68 -29.10
CA GLN A 300 9.05 11.82 -29.21
C GLN A 300 9.62 12.41 -27.92
N VAL A 301 10.65 11.78 -27.38
CA VAL A 301 11.39 12.24 -26.21
C VAL A 301 12.83 12.51 -26.60
N GLN A 302 13.32 13.70 -26.24
CA GLN A 302 14.71 14.09 -26.43
C GLN A 302 15.31 14.56 -25.10
N TYR A 303 16.63 14.43 -24.99
CA TYR A 303 17.39 14.87 -23.84
C TYR A 303 18.67 15.60 -24.27
N SER A 304 19.16 16.49 -23.44
CA SER A 304 20.43 17.21 -23.58
C SER A 304 21.06 17.31 -22.20
N PRO A 305 22.40 17.27 -22.05
CA PRO A 305 23.03 17.74 -20.82
C PRO A 305 22.47 19.13 -20.48
N ALA A 306 22.14 19.35 -19.21
CA ALA A 306 21.38 20.52 -18.78
C ALA A 306 22.08 21.83 -19.19
N GLY A 307 21.32 22.73 -19.81
CA GLY A 307 21.79 24.03 -20.29
C GLY A 307 22.62 24.02 -21.59
N LEU A 308 23.02 22.85 -22.11
CA LEU A 308 23.91 22.77 -23.28
C LEU A 308 23.18 22.80 -24.63
N ASN A 309 21.86 22.55 -24.66
CA ASN A 309 21.05 22.50 -25.88
C ASN A 309 21.55 21.50 -26.96
N GLN A 310 22.25 20.45 -26.54
CA GLN A 310 22.77 19.37 -27.39
C GLN A 310 21.79 18.20 -27.38
N TRP A 311 20.71 18.35 -28.15
CA TRP A 311 19.60 17.41 -28.12
C TRP A 311 19.90 16.09 -28.83
N ALA A 312 19.72 14.99 -28.11
CA ALA A 312 19.70 13.63 -28.62
C ALA A 312 18.32 13.00 -28.41
N THR A 313 17.95 12.02 -29.22
CA THR A 313 16.72 11.24 -29.02
C THR A 313 16.92 10.27 -27.86
N LEU A 314 16.05 10.37 -26.84
CA LEU A 314 15.98 9.38 -25.76
C LEU A 314 15.14 8.18 -26.22
N THR A 315 13.95 8.45 -26.74
CA THR A 315 13.07 7.43 -27.32
C THR A 315 12.03 8.07 -28.25
N SER A 316 11.44 7.26 -29.12
CA SER A 316 10.33 7.64 -29.97
C SER A 316 9.40 6.45 -30.10
N ARG A 317 8.15 6.58 -29.68
CA ARG A 317 7.18 5.46 -29.67
C ARG A 317 5.86 5.89 -30.30
N THR A 318 5.38 5.08 -31.23
CA THR A 318 4.03 5.19 -31.79
C THR A 318 3.04 4.42 -30.92
N PHE A 319 1.97 5.09 -30.54
CA PHE A 319 0.80 4.55 -29.86
C PHE A 319 -0.34 4.44 -30.85
N SER A 320 -1.12 3.37 -30.75
CA SER A 320 -2.30 3.16 -31.58
C SER A 320 -3.46 2.66 -30.73
N SER A 321 -4.63 3.23 -30.90
CA SER A 321 -5.83 2.82 -30.16
C SER A 321 -7.11 3.25 -30.88
N SER A 322 -8.21 2.58 -30.55
CA SER A 322 -9.57 2.91 -31.00
C SER A 322 -10.48 3.25 -29.82
N LYS A 323 -9.92 3.52 -28.63
CA LYS A 323 -10.65 3.71 -27.38
C LYS A 323 -10.80 5.20 -27.07
N ILE A 324 -11.84 5.81 -27.64
CA ILE A 324 -12.08 7.25 -27.55
C ILE A 324 -12.57 7.74 -26.16
N ASP A 325 -13.05 6.83 -25.31
CA ASP A 325 -13.54 7.18 -23.96
C ASP A 325 -12.77 6.46 -22.84
N THR A 326 -11.63 5.84 -23.16
CA THR A 326 -10.81 5.13 -22.17
C THR A 326 -9.47 5.80 -22.03
N GLN A 327 -9.17 6.27 -20.82
CA GLN A 327 -7.83 6.71 -20.47
C GLN A 327 -6.88 5.51 -20.46
N GLN A 328 -5.73 5.68 -21.10
CA GLN A 328 -4.65 4.72 -21.20
C GLN A 328 -3.39 5.30 -20.60
N ARG A 329 -2.47 4.42 -20.20
CA ARG A 329 -1.22 4.82 -19.56
C ARG A 329 -0.03 4.14 -20.22
N ALA A 330 1.13 4.77 -20.10
CA ALA A 330 2.38 4.19 -20.56
C ALA A 330 3.57 4.84 -19.87
N THR A 331 4.62 4.06 -19.65
CA THR A 331 5.92 4.58 -19.27
C THR A 331 6.90 4.44 -20.43
N LEU A 332 7.65 5.50 -20.69
CA LEU A 332 8.81 5.52 -21.57
C LEU A 332 10.04 5.73 -20.70
N ALA A 333 11.08 4.91 -20.84
CA ALA A 333 12.28 5.04 -20.03
C ALA A 333 13.53 4.59 -20.78
N ALA A 334 14.67 5.19 -20.42
CA ALA A 334 15.98 4.77 -20.90
C ALA A 334 17.08 5.17 -19.91
N ASP A 335 18.15 4.37 -19.87
CA ASP A 335 19.35 4.69 -19.09
C ASP A 335 20.20 5.74 -19.83
N VAL A 336 20.82 6.61 -19.05
CA VAL A 336 21.69 7.69 -19.51
C VAL A 336 22.98 7.69 -18.70
N PRO A 337 24.09 8.23 -19.23
CA PRO A 337 25.27 8.49 -18.41
C PRO A 337 24.91 9.31 -17.16
N ARG A 338 25.69 9.18 -16.09
CA ARG A 338 25.44 9.97 -14.88
C ARG A 338 25.56 11.46 -15.20
N GLY A 339 24.52 12.24 -14.91
CA GLY A 339 24.54 13.70 -15.10
C GLY A 339 23.20 14.37 -14.80
N GLN A 340 23.07 15.64 -15.17
CA GLN A 340 21.80 16.36 -15.14
C GLN A 340 21.36 16.68 -16.58
N TYR A 341 20.08 16.50 -16.87
CA TYR A 341 19.57 16.57 -18.24
C TYR A 341 18.35 17.48 -18.35
N ASP A 342 18.32 18.29 -19.41
CA ASP A 342 17.08 18.84 -19.92
C ASP A 342 16.40 17.79 -20.78
N VAL A 343 15.12 17.52 -20.51
CA VAL A 343 14.30 16.54 -21.20
C VAL A 343 13.10 17.23 -21.80
N ARG A 344 12.84 16.96 -23.08
CA ARG A 344 11.68 17.50 -23.77
C ARG A 344 10.85 16.41 -24.43
N VAL A 345 9.53 16.56 -24.36
CA VAL A 345 8.55 15.62 -24.87
C VAL A 345 7.57 16.37 -25.78
N ARG A 346 7.16 15.73 -26.88
CA ARG A 346 6.06 16.20 -27.74
C ARG A 346 5.34 15.02 -28.40
N ILE A 347 4.14 15.29 -28.88
CA ILE A 347 3.49 14.47 -29.92
C ILE A 347 3.82 15.03 -31.31
N LEU A 348 3.78 14.19 -32.34
CA LEU A 348 4.07 14.60 -33.73
C LEU A 348 2.83 15.10 -34.49
N GLY A 349 1.64 14.99 -33.89
CA GLY A 349 0.39 15.46 -34.45
C GLY A 349 -0.20 14.55 -35.53
N GLN A 350 0.30 13.32 -35.66
CA GLN A 350 -0.20 12.32 -36.61
C GLN A 350 -1.63 11.88 -36.30
N GLY A 351 -2.01 11.93 -35.02
CA GLY A 351 -3.35 11.66 -34.53
C GLY A 351 -4.24 12.89 -34.49
N ASN A 352 -3.78 14.06 -34.95
CA ASN A 352 -4.63 15.25 -34.98
C ASN A 352 -5.64 15.15 -36.11
N TYR A 353 -6.85 15.64 -35.88
CA TYR A 353 -7.92 15.59 -36.87
C TYR A 353 -8.86 16.79 -36.75
N SER A 354 -9.25 17.31 -37.92
CA SER A 354 -10.31 18.30 -38.06
C SER A 354 -11.29 17.80 -39.11
N GLY A 355 -12.55 17.61 -38.72
CA GLY A 355 -13.58 17.10 -39.62
C GLY A 355 -14.86 16.71 -38.88
N LYS A 356 -15.71 15.91 -39.53
CA LYS A 356 -17.04 15.52 -39.01
C LYS A 356 -17.03 14.34 -38.03
N ASN A 357 -15.91 13.63 -37.92
CA ASN A 357 -15.77 12.51 -37.00
C ASN A 357 -15.33 13.03 -35.63
N THR A 358 -15.65 12.29 -34.57
CA THR A 358 -15.06 12.53 -33.25
C THR A 358 -13.71 11.81 -33.23
N GLN A 359 -12.63 12.50 -32.85
CA GLN A 359 -11.31 11.91 -32.72
C GLN A 359 -10.61 12.56 -31.53
N ARG A 360 -9.95 11.74 -30.71
CA ARG A 360 -9.13 12.19 -29.60
C ARG A 360 -7.69 11.80 -29.80
N ASN A 361 -6.82 12.74 -29.45
CA ASN A 361 -5.37 12.62 -29.49
C ASN A 361 -4.79 13.38 -28.30
N ASP A 362 -5.30 13.05 -27.12
CA ASP A 362 -5.03 13.81 -25.91
C ASP A 362 -3.90 13.09 -25.18
N PHE A 363 -2.73 13.71 -25.08
CA PHE A 363 -1.58 13.16 -24.34
C PHE A 363 -1.16 14.10 -23.22
N GLN A 364 -0.92 13.52 -22.06
CA GLN A 364 -0.39 14.19 -20.89
C GLN A 364 0.89 13.50 -20.44
N TRP A 365 1.96 14.27 -20.28
CA TRP A 365 3.12 13.86 -19.53
C TRP A 365 2.81 14.06 -18.05
N SER A 366 2.52 12.98 -17.32
CA SER A 366 2.13 13.08 -15.92
C SER A 366 3.31 13.37 -15.02
N THR A 367 4.38 12.59 -15.12
CA THR A 367 5.59 12.74 -14.28
C THR A 367 6.88 12.45 -15.03
N LEU A 368 7.93 13.18 -14.66
CA LEU A 368 9.33 12.89 -14.92
C LEU A 368 9.92 12.30 -13.64
N SER A 369 10.53 11.11 -13.73
CA SER A 369 11.21 10.44 -12.62
C SER A 369 12.61 10.00 -12.99
#